data_AF-A0AAN8WEG1-F1
#
_entry.id   AF-A0AAN8WEG1-F1
#
_cell.length_a   1.000
_cell.length_b   1.000
_cell.length_c   1.000
_cell.angle_alpha   90.00
_cell.angle_beta   90.00
_cell.angle_gamma   90.00
#
_symmetry.space_group_name_H-M   'P 1'
#
loop_
_entity.id
_entity.type
_entity.pdbx_description
1 polymer ?
#
loop_
_entity_poly.entity_id
_entity_poly.type
_entity_poly.pdbx_seq_one_letter_code
_entity_poly.pdbx_strand_id
1 'polypeptide(L)'
;MAVAFTNPSIETCTSLTKPFRPSLSSKNPITLKRFSVSSSLSSSALQMEEQQRENGPVVLQRPDCFGRFGKFGGKYVPETLMYALSELESAFQSLANDVEFQKELDGILKDYVGRESPLYFAERLTEHYKRPNGEGPLIYLKREDLNHTGAHKINNAIAQALLAKRLGKKRIIAETGAGQHGVATATVCARFGLDCIIYMGAQDMERQALNVFRMRLLGAEVRAVHSGTATLKDATSEAIRDWVTNVESTHYILGSVAGPHPYPMMVREFHAVIGKETRKQALEKWGGKPDVLVACVGGGSNAMGLFHEFVENKDVRLIGVEAAGFGLDSGKHAATLSKGEVGVLHGAMSYLLQDEDGQVIEPHSISAGLDYPGVGPEHSFLKDIGRAEYYSVTDEEALGGILFTFNLSSSVQLTQIAFKRLSRLEGIIPALETSHALAYLETLCPTLPDGTRVVVNCSGRGDKDVQTAIKYLQV
;
A
#
# COMPACT_ATOMS: atom_id res chain seq x y z
N MET A 1 66.52 -16.85 -5.01
CA MET A 1 66.91 -17.20 -6.39
C MET A 1 66.41 -16.07 -7.27
N ALA A 2 67.31 -15.45 -8.02
CA ALA A 2 67.21 -14.05 -8.43
C ALA A 2 66.77 -13.85 -9.89
N VAL A 3 66.26 -12.64 -10.19
CA VAL A 3 66.24 -11.92 -11.50
C VAL A 3 65.32 -12.53 -12.59
N ALA A 4 64.70 -11.86 -13.56
CA ALA A 4 64.12 -10.54 -13.84
C ALA A 4 63.67 -10.59 -15.33
N PHE A 5 62.84 -9.61 -15.74
CA PHE A 5 62.54 -9.15 -17.11
C PHE A 5 61.88 -10.13 -18.11
N THR A 6 60.72 -9.75 -18.66
CA THR A 6 60.59 -9.13 -20.00
C THR A 6 59.12 -8.98 -20.40
N ASN A 7 58.82 -7.91 -21.13
CA ASN A 7 57.55 -7.64 -21.79
C ASN A 7 57.71 -7.99 -23.28
N PRO A 8 56.67 -8.47 -23.98
CA PRO A 8 56.49 -8.02 -25.36
C PRO A 8 55.01 -7.74 -25.76
N SER A 9 54.83 -6.56 -26.36
CA SER A 9 54.00 -6.23 -27.55
C SER A 9 52.65 -6.92 -27.84
N ILE A 10 51.60 -6.08 -27.83
CA ILE A 10 50.63 -5.77 -28.91
C ILE A 10 50.25 -6.92 -29.87
N GLU A 11 48.97 -7.32 -29.83
CA GLU A 11 48.16 -7.63 -31.01
C GLU A 11 46.72 -7.12 -30.83
N THR A 12 46.34 -6.20 -31.71
CA THR A 12 44.98 -5.69 -31.93
C THR A 12 44.15 -6.70 -32.72
N CYS A 13 42.94 -7.02 -32.28
CA CYS A 13 41.92 -7.60 -33.16
C CYS A 13 40.59 -6.86 -33.00
N THR A 14 40.33 -5.99 -33.96
CA THR A 14 39.06 -5.33 -34.23
C THR A 14 38.06 -6.32 -34.81
N SER A 15 36.86 -6.44 -34.24
CA SER A 15 35.68 -6.83 -35.03
C SER A 15 34.47 -5.98 -34.65
N LEU A 16 33.97 -5.31 -35.69
CA LEU A 16 32.83 -4.43 -35.73
C LEU A 16 31.52 -5.22 -35.60
N THR A 17 30.64 -4.84 -34.68
CA THR A 17 29.21 -5.17 -34.77
C THR A 17 28.44 -3.90 -35.08
N LYS A 18 27.95 -3.81 -36.32
CA LYS A 18 27.18 -2.68 -36.86
C LYS A 18 25.78 -2.60 -36.22
N PRO A 19 25.21 -1.39 -36.06
CA PRO A 19 23.82 -1.21 -35.64
C PRO A 19 22.84 -1.51 -36.77
N PHE A 20 21.72 -2.12 -36.39
CA PHE A 20 20.60 -2.51 -37.23
C PHE A 20 19.90 -1.27 -37.84
N ARG A 21 19.76 -1.22 -39.17
CA ARG A 21 18.92 -0.23 -39.90
C ARG A 21 17.77 -0.98 -40.57
N PRO A 22 16.49 -0.56 -40.45
CA PRO A 22 15.42 -1.11 -41.25
C PRO A 22 15.49 -0.60 -42.69
N SER A 23 15.28 -1.49 -43.64
CA SER A 23 15.22 -1.22 -45.08
C SER A 23 13.91 -0.53 -45.46
N LEU A 24 14.02 0.52 -46.28
CA LEU A 24 12.92 1.16 -46.99
C LEU A 24 12.61 0.37 -48.27
N SER A 25 11.42 -0.23 -48.38
CA SER A 25 10.74 -0.43 -49.67
C SER A 25 9.22 -0.60 -49.52
N SER A 26 8.48 0.41 -49.96
CA SER A 26 7.39 0.34 -50.94
C SER A 26 6.51 1.59 -50.81
N LYS A 27 6.42 2.33 -51.91
CA LYS A 27 5.57 3.52 -52.06
C LYS A 27 4.16 3.06 -52.40
N ASN A 28 3.15 3.56 -51.68
CA ASN A 28 1.79 3.73 -52.18
C ASN A 28 1.27 5.08 -51.65
N PRO A 29 0.70 5.97 -52.50
CA PRO A 29 0.25 7.28 -52.05
C PRO A 29 -1.13 7.16 -51.40
N ILE A 30 -1.24 7.56 -50.13
CA ILE A 30 -2.54 7.72 -49.45
C ILE A 30 -2.99 9.17 -49.63
N THR A 31 -4.10 9.35 -50.33
CA THR A 31 -4.80 10.61 -50.54
C THR A 31 -5.35 11.14 -49.22
N LEU A 32 -4.91 12.33 -48.79
CA LEU A 32 -5.45 13.04 -47.63
C LEU A 32 -6.88 13.55 -47.93
N LYS A 33 -7.90 12.89 -47.38
CA LYS A 33 -9.24 13.47 -47.22
C LYS A 33 -9.30 14.19 -45.86
N ARG A 34 -9.62 15.49 -45.89
CA ARG A 34 -10.03 16.27 -44.71
C ARG A 34 -11.27 15.61 -44.10
N PHE A 35 -11.17 15.15 -42.85
CA PHE A 35 -12.34 14.77 -42.05
C PHE A 35 -12.70 15.93 -41.11
N SER A 36 -13.91 16.43 -41.27
CA SER A 36 -14.59 17.30 -40.32
C SER A 36 -14.97 16.49 -39.07
N VAL A 37 -14.62 17.00 -37.89
CA VAL A 37 -15.00 16.41 -36.60
C VAL A 37 -16.50 16.59 -36.40
N SER A 38 -17.26 15.50 -36.31
CA SER A 38 -18.64 15.50 -35.81
C SER A 38 -18.74 14.61 -34.58
N SER A 39 -19.60 15.02 -33.65
CA SER A 39 -19.80 14.52 -32.29
C SER A 39 -20.41 13.11 -32.22
N SER A 40 -19.66 12.07 -32.56
CA SER A 40 -20.12 10.66 -32.51
C SER A 40 -19.49 9.82 -31.39
N LEU A 41 -18.67 10.41 -30.51
CA LEU A 41 -17.97 9.69 -29.43
C LEU A 41 -18.87 9.31 -28.24
N SER A 42 -20.03 9.95 -28.07
CA SER A 42 -20.96 9.66 -26.97
C SER A 42 -21.83 8.43 -27.22
N SER A 43 -22.23 8.18 -28.48
CA SER A 43 -23.09 7.05 -28.83
C SER A 43 -22.36 5.71 -28.82
N SER A 44 -21.08 5.69 -29.18
CA SER A 44 -20.27 4.45 -29.19
C SER A 44 -19.91 3.97 -27.79
N ALA A 45 -19.69 4.89 -26.83
CA ALA A 45 -19.41 4.54 -25.45
C ALA A 45 -20.63 3.93 -24.75
N LEU A 46 -21.83 4.48 -24.99
CA LEU A 46 -23.09 3.96 -24.45
C LEU A 46 -23.44 2.56 -25.02
N GLN A 47 -23.16 2.30 -26.29
CA GLN A 47 -23.38 0.98 -26.89
C GLN A 47 -22.42 -0.10 -26.36
N MET A 48 -21.20 0.26 -25.96
CA MET A 48 -20.27 -0.69 -25.34
C MET A 48 -20.69 -1.06 -23.90
N GLU A 49 -21.29 -0.14 -23.15
CA GLU A 49 -21.81 -0.40 -21.79
C GLU A 49 -23.08 -1.27 -21.78
N GLU A 50 -23.92 -1.18 -22.82
CA GLU A 50 -25.11 -2.05 -22.96
C GLU A 50 -24.76 -3.47 -23.39
N GLN A 51 -23.78 -3.66 -24.29
CA GLN A 51 -23.38 -4.99 -24.76
C GLN A 51 -22.62 -5.84 -23.73
N GLN A 52 -22.03 -5.22 -22.70
CA GLN A 52 -21.34 -5.95 -21.62
C GLN A 52 -22.29 -6.60 -20.59
N ARG A 53 -23.60 -6.31 -20.62
CA ARG A 53 -24.56 -6.86 -19.64
C ARG A 53 -25.10 -8.25 -19.98
N GLU A 54 -24.88 -8.76 -21.19
CA GLU A 54 -25.57 -9.97 -21.68
C GLU A 54 -24.76 -11.28 -21.68
N ASN A 55 -23.49 -11.31 -21.27
CA ASN A 55 -22.69 -12.56 -21.35
C ASN A 55 -21.89 -12.90 -20.08
N GLY A 56 -22.35 -13.93 -19.35
CA GLY A 56 -21.56 -14.68 -18.35
C GLY A 56 -21.12 -13.90 -17.10
N PRO A 57 -20.42 -14.54 -16.14
CA PRO A 57 -19.82 -13.82 -15.03
C PRO A 57 -18.73 -12.89 -15.62
N VAL A 58 -19.04 -11.60 -15.71
CA VAL A 58 -18.10 -10.57 -16.14
C VAL A 58 -16.91 -10.61 -15.20
N VAL A 59 -15.77 -11.08 -15.68
CA VAL A 59 -14.49 -10.89 -14.98
C VAL A 59 -14.29 -9.39 -14.90
N LEU A 60 -14.45 -8.83 -13.70
CA LEU A 60 -14.29 -7.40 -13.46
C LEU A 60 -12.83 -7.01 -13.73
N GLN A 61 -12.57 -6.47 -14.91
CA GLN A 61 -11.27 -5.91 -15.27
C GLN A 61 -10.95 -4.77 -14.31
N ARG A 62 -9.87 -4.92 -13.54
CA ARG A 62 -9.50 -4.01 -12.44
C ARG A 62 -8.03 -3.62 -12.56
N PRO A 63 -7.68 -2.46 -13.14
CA PRO A 63 -8.55 -1.43 -13.73
C PRO A 63 -8.92 -1.69 -15.20
N ASP A 64 -9.77 -0.82 -15.77
CA ASP A 64 -10.00 -0.69 -17.22
C ASP A 64 -8.78 -0.12 -17.97
N CYS A 65 -8.90 0.04 -19.29
CA CYS A 65 -7.82 0.57 -20.15
C CYS A 65 -7.46 2.04 -19.89
N PHE A 66 -8.29 2.79 -19.14
CA PHE A 66 -8.00 4.16 -18.71
C PHE A 66 -7.40 4.21 -17.30
N GLY A 67 -7.13 3.06 -16.70
CA GLY A 67 -6.61 2.97 -15.34
C GLY A 67 -7.66 3.26 -14.28
N ARG A 68 -8.95 3.02 -14.58
CA ARG A 68 -10.07 3.25 -13.67
C ARG A 68 -10.67 1.95 -13.13
N PHE A 69 -11.08 1.97 -11.88
CA PHE A 69 -11.88 0.96 -11.20
C PHE A 69 -13.31 1.50 -11.09
N GLY A 70 -14.16 1.16 -12.07
CA GLY A 70 -15.41 1.89 -12.28
C GLY A 70 -15.12 3.37 -12.55
N LYS A 71 -15.63 4.27 -11.70
CA LYS A 71 -15.37 5.73 -11.81
C LYS A 71 -14.05 6.19 -11.17
N PHE A 72 -13.43 5.38 -10.32
CA PHE A 72 -12.27 5.76 -9.52
C PHE A 72 -10.95 5.47 -10.21
N GLY A 73 -9.85 6.15 -9.86
CA GLY A 73 -8.52 5.94 -10.44
C GLY A 73 -8.17 6.99 -11.49
N GLY A 74 -7.65 6.57 -12.64
CA GLY A 74 -7.26 7.44 -13.74
C GLY A 74 -5.88 8.12 -13.55
N LYS A 75 -5.60 9.09 -14.42
CA LYS A 75 -4.33 9.85 -14.47
C LYS A 75 -4.63 11.36 -14.38
N TYR A 76 -4.80 11.88 -13.18
CA TYR A 76 -5.09 13.30 -12.93
C TYR A 76 -3.82 14.07 -12.58
N VAL A 77 -2.85 14.08 -13.50
CA VAL A 77 -1.53 14.69 -13.32
C VAL A 77 -1.25 15.72 -14.41
N PRO A 78 -0.26 16.62 -14.21
CA PRO A 78 0.23 17.47 -15.28
C PRO A 78 0.73 16.66 -16.48
N GLU A 79 0.56 17.21 -17.69
CA GLU A 79 0.97 16.57 -18.95
C GLU A 79 2.45 16.12 -18.94
N THR A 80 3.31 16.86 -18.24
CA THR A 80 4.74 16.55 -18.09
C THR A 80 5.01 15.18 -17.46
N LEU A 81 4.08 14.61 -16.68
CA LEU A 81 4.20 13.28 -16.08
C LEU A 81 3.63 12.15 -16.95
N MET A 82 2.85 12.46 -17.99
CA MET A 82 2.17 11.45 -18.80
C MET A 82 3.14 10.52 -19.50
N TYR A 83 4.30 11.03 -19.94
CA TYR A 83 5.36 10.21 -20.52
C TYR A 83 5.91 9.19 -19.52
N ALA A 84 6.31 9.61 -18.32
CA ALA A 84 6.84 8.70 -17.31
C ALA A 84 5.82 7.68 -16.81
N LEU A 85 4.54 8.06 -16.68
CA LEU A 85 3.49 7.11 -16.32
C LEU A 85 3.28 6.06 -17.43
N SER A 86 3.38 6.46 -18.70
CA SER A 86 3.24 5.54 -19.84
C SER A 86 4.46 4.62 -19.99
N GLU A 87 5.68 5.14 -19.76
CA GLU A 87 6.91 4.33 -19.68
C GLU A 87 6.80 3.30 -18.55
N LEU A 88 6.37 3.75 -17.36
CA LEU A 88 6.20 2.90 -16.19
C LEU A 88 5.14 1.81 -16.42
N GLU A 89 3.99 2.17 -17.00
CA GLU A 89 2.92 1.23 -17.33
C GLU A 89 3.38 0.15 -18.32
N SER A 90 4.05 0.58 -19.39
CA SER A 90 4.57 -0.35 -20.41
C SER A 90 5.62 -1.29 -19.83
N ALA A 91 6.54 -0.76 -19.01
CA ALA A 91 7.56 -1.55 -18.34
C ALA A 91 6.95 -2.55 -17.36
N PHE A 92 5.99 -2.11 -16.53
CA PHE A 92 5.28 -2.99 -15.61
C PHE A 92 4.56 -4.12 -16.36
N GLN A 93 3.80 -3.81 -17.41
CA GLN A 93 3.10 -4.83 -18.20
C GLN A 93 4.05 -5.84 -18.85
N SER A 94 5.21 -5.36 -19.34
CA SER A 94 6.22 -6.24 -19.92
C SER A 94 6.87 -7.18 -18.90
N LEU A 95 7.12 -6.70 -17.67
CA LEU A 95 7.80 -7.46 -16.61
C LEU A 95 6.85 -8.31 -15.77
N ALA A 96 5.55 -8.02 -15.78
CA ALA A 96 4.54 -8.79 -15.06
C ALA A 96 4.53 -10.27 -15.49
N ASN A 97 4.83 -10.56 -16.77
CA ASN A 97 4.89 -11.92 -17.33
C ASN A 97 6.32 -12.40 -17.64
N ASP A 98 7.35 -11.61 -17.29
CA ASP A 98 8.75 -11.99 -17.51
C ASP A 98 9.20 -12.97 -16.42
N VAL A 99 9.45 -14.22 -16.82
CA VAL A 99 9.86 -15.32 -15.95
C VAL A 99 11.16 -15.01 -15.20
N GLU A 100 12.13 -14.35 -15.84
CA GLU A 100 13.41 -14.04 -15.21
C GLU A 100 13.23 -12.91 -14.19
N PHE A 101 12.39 -11.92 -14.47
CA PHE A 101 12.05 -10.88 -13.49
C PHE A 101 11.33 -11.46 -12.28
N GLN A 102 10.31 -12.31 -12.49
CA GLN A 102 9.57 -12.94 -11.39
C GLN A 102 10.49 -13.83 -10.55
N LYS A 103 11.35 -14.62 -11.19
CA LYS A 103 12.34 -15.45 -10.48
C LYS A 103 13.33 -14.64 -9.66
N GLU A 104 13.81 -13.52 -10.19
CA GLU A 104 14.69 -12.60 -9.45
C GLU A 104 13.95 -11.97 -8.26
N LEU A 105 12.74 -11.48 -8.47
CA LEU A 105 11.90 -10.90 -7.42
C LEU A 105 11.60 -11.92 -6.32
N ASP A 106 11.14 -13.12 -6.68
CA ASP A 106 10.83 -14.21 -5.74
C ASP A 106 12.07 -14.64 -4.95
N GLY A 107 13.23 -14.72 -5.59
CA GLY A 107 14.50 -14.98 -4.91
C GLY A 107 14.83 -13.94 -3.85
N ILE A 108 14.62 -12.65 -4.15
CA ILE A 108 14.86 -11.57 -3.20
C ILE A 108 13.78 -11.57 -2.08
N LEU A 109 12.52 -11.78 -2.41
CA LEU A 109 11.44 -11.88 -1.43
C LEU A 109 11.70 -13.03 -0.44
N LYS A 110 12.17 -14.17 -0.94
CA LYS A 110 12.52 -15.30 -0.09
C LYS A 110 13.75 -15.02 0.78
N ASP A 111 14.90 -14.74 0.16
CA ASP A 111 16.19 -14.77 0.86
C ASP A 111 16.53 -13.46 1.58
N TYR A 112 16.01 -12.32 1.09
CA TYR A 112 16.29 -11.00 1.68
C TYR A 112 15.14 -10.46 2.53
N VAL A 113 13.89 -10.67 2.13
CA VAL A 113 12.72 -10.25 2.94
C VAL A 113 12.37 -11.28 4.01
N GLY A 114 12.54 -12.57 3.71
CA GLY A 114 12.17 -13.68 4.60
C GLY A 114 10.77 -14.24 4.34
N ARG A 115 10.27 -14.15 3.11
CA ARG A 115 8.96 -14.71 2.73
C ARG A 115 9.04 -16.24 2.56
N GLU A 116 7.96 -17.00 2.76
CA GLU A 116 6.59 -16.56 3.10
C GLU A 116 6.43 -16.13 4.57
N SER A 117 5.63 -15.09 4.83
CA SER A 117 5.33 -14.70 6.21
C SER A 117 4.35 -15.71 6.84
N PRO A 118 4.47 -16.07 8.13
CA PRO A 118 3.56 -17.04 8.75
C PRO A 118 2.09 -16.59 8.82
N LEU A 119 1.17 -17.56 8.68
CA LEU A 119 -0.22 -17.44 9.14
C LEU A 119 -0.34 -18.07 10.54
N TYR A 120 -0.25 -17.22 11.56
CA TYR A 120 -0.16 -17.61 12.95
C TYR A 120 -1.54 -17.78 13.59
N PHE A 121 -1.81 -18.92 14.24
CA PHE A 121 -3.03 -19.09 15.03
C PHE A 121 -2.84 -18.43 16.39
N ALA A 122 -3.61 -17.37 16.68
CA ALA A 122 -3.52 -16.63 17.93
C ALA A 122 -4.41 -17.28 18.98
N GLU A 123 -3.88 -18.31 19.65
CA GLU A 123 -4.63 -19.17 20.58
C GLU A 123 -5.24 -18.40 21.75
N ARG A 124 -4.47 -17.51 22.37
CA ARG A 124 -4.91 -16.77 23.56
C ARG A 124 -5.84 -15.63 23.22
N LEU A 125 -5.65 -15.02 22.06
CA LEU A 125 -6.56 -14.03 21.50
C LEU A 125 -7.88 -14.69 21.07
N THR A 126 -7.81 -15.86 20.46
CA THR A 126 -8.99 -16.67 20.13
C THR A 126 -9.79 -17.00 21.39
N GLU A 127 -9.13 -17.49 22.43
CA GLU A 127 -9.77 -17.78 23.72
C GLU A 127 -10.40 -16.53 24.35
N HIS A 128 -9.74 -15.38 24.22
CA HIS A 128 -10.27 -14.10 24.71
C HIS A 128 -11.61 -13.71 24.08
N TYR A 129 -11.82 -14.03 22.79
CA TYR A 129 -13.06 -13.68 22.07
C TYR A 129 -14.12 -14.79 22.08
N LYS A 130 -13.87 -15.92 22.74
CA LYS A 130 -14.92 -16.90 22.98
C LYS A 130 -15.97 -16.36 23.92
N ARG A 131 -17.22 -16.68 23.62
CA ARG A 131 -18.38 -16.43 24.47
C ARG A 131 -18.34 -17.38 25.68
N PRO A 132 -19.09 -17.09 26.76
CA PRO A 132 -19.11 -17.94 27.96
C PRO A 132 -19.52 -19.40 27.72
N ASN A 133 -20.22 -19.68 26.62
CA ASN A 133 -20.59 -21.04 26.19
C ASN A 133 -19.45 -21.79 25.47
N GLY A 134 -18.26 -21.20 25.36
CA GLY A 134 -17.08 -21.78 24.72
C GLY A 134 -17.03 -21.61 23.19
N GLU A 135 -18.06 -21.01 22.60
CA GLU A 135 -18.15 -20.76 21.16
C GLU A 135 -17.50 -19.43 20.78
N GLY A 136 -16.91 -19.36 19.59
CA GLY A 136 -16.38 -18.11 19.05
C GLY A 136 -15.61 -18.28 17.74
N PRO A 137 -15.18 -17.17 17.15
CA PRO A 137 -14.33 -17.21 15.97
C PRO A 137 -12.93 -17.71 16.33
N LEU A 138 -12.21 -18.19 15.31
CA LEU A 138 -10.82 -18.63 15.39
C LEU A 138 -9.95 -17.60 14.67
N ILE A 139 -9.01 -17.01 15.41
CA ILE A 139 -8.28 -15.81 14.97
C ILE A 139 -6.88 -16.19 14.50
N TYR A 140 -6.55 -15.75 13.30
CA TYR A 140 -5.27 -15.93 12.67
C TYR A 140 -4.65 -14.57 12.32
N LEU A 141 -3.33 -14.46 12.49
CA LEU A 141 -2.57 -13.27 12.14
C LEU A 141 -1.70 -13.57 10.93
N LYS A 142 -1.85 -12.80 9.85
CA LYS A 142 -0.89 -12.81 8.74
C LYS A 142 0.29 -11.91 9.11
N ARG A 143 1.45 -12.52 9.36
CA ARG A 143 2.59 -11.91 10.09
C ARG A 143 3.54 -11.05 9.24
N GLU A 144 3.01 -10.04 8.55
CA GLU A 144 3.84 -9.09 7.77
C GLU A 144 4.77 -8.22 8.66
N ASP A 145 4.54 -8.21 9.97
CA ASP A 145 5.42 -7.62 10.98
C ASP A 145 6.81 -8.27 11.06
N LEU A 146 6.93 -9.52 10.61
CA LEU A 146 8.19 -10.28 10.59
C LEU A 146 9.04 -10.05 9.34
N ASN A 147 8.51 -9.36 8.33
CA ASN A 147 9.27 -9.05 7.13
C ASN A 147 10.52 -8.24 7.48
N HIS A 148 11.58 -8.36 6.68
CA HIS A 148 12.70 -7.42 6.74
C HIS A 148 12.19 -5.97 6.70
N THR A 149 12.84 -5.08 7.45
CA THR A 149 12.40 -3.71 7.80
C THR A 149 11.23 -3.59 8.79
N GLY A 150 10.37 -4.62 8.90
CA GLY A 150 9.34 -4.76 9.93
C GLY A 150 7.90 -4.46 9.50
N ALA A 151 7.63 -4.42 8.20
CA ALA A 151 6.29 -4.17 7.68
C ALA A 151 6.10 -4.71 6.25
N HIS A 152 4.85 -4.78 5.80
CA HIS A 152 4.47 -5.13 4.43
C HIS A 152 5.12 -4.25 3.34
N LYS A 153 5.49 -3.00 3.66
CA LYS A 153 5.99 -1.98 2.70
C LYS A 153 7.19 -2.44 1.87
N ILE A 154 8.02 -3.32 2.42
CA ILE A 154 9.21 -3.83 1.73
C ILE A 154 8.89 -4.61 0.45
N ASN A 155 7.72 -5.27 0.38
CA ASN A 155 7.27 -6.02 -0.81
C ASN A 155 7.21 -5.09 -2.04
N ASN A 156 6.57 -3.93 -1.85
CA ASN A 156 6.42 -2.91 -2.88
C ASN A 156 7.75 -2.22 -3.20
N ALA A 157 8.52 -1.83 -2.17
CA ALA A 157 9.77 -1.10 -2.36
C ALA A 157 10.78 -1.91 -3.19
N ILE A 158 10.93 -3.22 -2.92
CA ILE A 158 11.85 -4.09 -3.67
C ILE A 158 11.42 -4.20 -5.12
N ALA A 159 10.14 -4.47 -5.37
CA ALA A 159 9.64 -4.67 -6.71
C ALA A 159 9.76 -3.39 -7.56
N GLN A 160 9.42 -2.22 -7.01
CA GLN A 160 9.59 -0.94 -7.69
C GLN A 160 11.07 -0.56 -7.89
N ALA A 161 11.94 -0.80 -6.91
CA ALA A 161 13.38 -0.55 -7.09
C ALA A 161 13.99 -1.47 -8.16
N LEU A 162 13.55 -2.73 -8.24
CA LEU A 162 13.98 -3.65 -9.29
C LEU A 162 13.47 -3.19 -10.66
N LEU A 163 12.22 -2.74 -10.76
CA LEU A 163 11.64 -2.12 -11.95
C LEU A 163 12.44 -0.87 -12.37
N ALA A 164 12.79 0.01 -11.42
CA ALA A 164 13.59 1.19 -11.68
C ALA A 164 14.96 0.86 -12.28
N LYS A 165 15.62 -0.20 -11.79
CA LYS A 165 16.88 -0.70 -12.38
C LYS A 165 16.69 -1.17 -13.83
N ARG A 166 15.59 -1.87 -14.12
CA ARG A 166 15.28 -2.33 -15.49
C ARG A 166 15.03 -1.14 -16.43
N LEU A 167 14.45 -0.06 -15.90
CA LEU A 167 14.27 1.22 -16.59
C LEU A 167 15.55 2.08 -16.65
N GLY A 168 16.67 1.63 -16.08
CA GLY A 168 17.93 2.37 -16.05
C GLY A 168 17.92 3.62 -15.17
N LYS A 169 16.91 3.79 -14.30
CA LYS A 169 16.80 4.93 -13.37
C LYS A 169 17.75 4.70 -12.19
N LYS A 170 18.60 5.69 -11.91
CA LYS A 170 19.61 5.61 -10.84
C LYS A 170 19.21 6.36 -9.58
N ARG A 171 18.26 7.29 -9.71
CA ARG A 171 17.77 8.15 -8.64
C ARG A 171 16.36 7.72 -8.25
N ILE A 172 16.16 7.49 -6.96
CA ILE A 172 14.89 7.14 -6.35
C ILE A 172 14.43 8.26 -5.45
N ILE A 173 13.16 8.62 -5.57
CA ILE A 173 12.48 9.46 -4.60
C ILE A 173 11.30 8.70 -3.99
N ALA A 174 10.95 9.05 -2.75
CA ALA A 174 9.73 8.57 -2.09
C ALA A 174 9.25 9.57 -1.03
N GLU A 175 7.97 9.53 -0.69
CA GLU A 175 7.39 10.20 0.47
C GLU A 175 7.38 9.29 1.71
N THR A 176 7.24 9.84 2.91
CA THR A 176 6.92 9.03 4.09
C THR A 176 6.27 9.86 5.19
N GLY A 177 5.34 9.25 5.94
CA GLY A 177 4.72 9.80 7.16
C GLY A 177 5.31 9.11 8.39
N ALA A 178 4.80 7.92 8.74
CA ALA A 178 5.33 7.09 9.84
C ALA A 178 6.82 6.66 9.70
N GLY A 179 7.45 6.90 8.55
CA GLY A 179 8.86 6.53 8.30
C GLY A 179 9.07 5.12 7.74
N GLN A 180 8.10 4.20 7.85
CA GLN A 180 8.27 2.82 7.40
C GLN A 180 8.47 2.67 5.88
N HIS A 181 7.71 3.43 5.07
CA HIS A 181 7.91 3.42 3.61
C HIS A 181 9.28 4.01 3.23
N GLY A 182 9.66 5.11 3.87
CA GLY A 182 10.99 5.71 3.69
C GLY A 182 12.13 4.76 4.08
N VAL A 183 12.01 4.04 5.20
CA VAL A 183 13.01 3.03 5.61
C VAL A 183 13.05 1.86 4.63
N ALA A 184 11.91 1.37 4.15
CA ALA A 184 11.87 0.31 3.13
C ALA A 184 12.54 0.77 1.83
N THR A 185 12.23 1.97 1.35
CA THR A 185 12.83 2.58 0.15
C THR A 185 14.34 2.78 0.31
N ALA A 186 14.79 3.35 1.43
CA ALA A 186 16.21 3.52 1.73
C ALA A 186 16.95 2.17 1.78
N THR A 187 16.32 1.14 2.36
CA THR A 187 16.90 -0.21 2.46
C THR A 187 17.16 -0.81 1.08
N VAL A 188 16.18 -0.73 0.17
CA VAL A 188 16.32 -1.31 -1.16
C VAL A 188 17.26 -0.51 -2.04
N CYS A 189 17.30 0.82 -1.89
CA CYS A 189 18.25 1.66 -2.60
C CYS A 189 19.69 1.35 -2.17
N ALA A 190 19.94 1.22 -0.86
CA ALA A 190 21.24 0.81 -0.34
C ALA A 190 21.67 -0.56 -0.89
N ARG A 191 20.74 -1.53 -0.92
CA ARG A 191 20.99 -2.87 -1.48
C ARG A 191 21.36 -2.83 -2.96
N PHE A 192 20.70 -1.97 -3.74
CA PHE A 192 20.85 -1.93 -5.19
C PHE A 192 21.86 -0.89 -5.69
N GLY A 193 22.44 -0.08 -4.80
CA GLY A 193 23.35 1.00 -5.16
C GLY A 193 22.64 2.14 -5.92
N LEU A 194 21.42 2.49 -5.49
CA LEU A 194 20.63 3.59 -6.06
C LEU A 194 20.69 4.81 -5.15
N ASP A 195 20.71 6.01 -5.75
CA ASP A 195 20.58 7.26 -4.98
C ASP A 195 19.16 7.36 -4.43
N CYS A 196 19.01 7.75 -3.16
CA CYS A 196 17.72 7.75 -2.48
C CYS A 196 17.47 9.07 -1.77
N ILE A 197 16.35 9.72 -2.11
CA ILE A 197 15.87 10.93 -1.45
C ILE A 197 14.46 10.66 -0.92
N ILE A 198 14.30 10.85 0.39
CA ILE A 198 13.03 10.67 1.07
C ILE A 198 12.50 12.04 1.49
N TYR A 199 11.29 12.37 1.06
CA TYR A 199 10.53 13.52 1.51
C TYR A 199 9.69 13.14 2.73
N MET A 200 9.78 13.93 3.80
CA MET A 200 9.06 13.68 5.05
C MET A 200 8.59 15.00 5.64
N GLY A 201 7.35 15.06 6.11
CA GLY A 201 6.82 16.22 6.79
C GLY A 201 7.65 16.56 8.04
N ALA A 202 7.92 17.83 8.29
CA ALA A 202 8.75 18.24 9.43
C ALA A 202 8.17 17.78 10.78
N GLN A 203 6.83 17.80 10.94
CA GLN A 203 6.19 17.28 12.15
C GLN A 203 6.37 15.76 12.28
N ASP A 204 6.27 15.02 11.18
CA ASP A 204 6.49 13.58 11.16
C ASP A 204 7.94 13.22 11.47
N MET A 205 8.91 14.02 10.99
CA MET A 205 10.33 13.83 11.29
C MET A 205 10.62 13.90 12.79
N GLU A 206 9.99 14.85 13.50
CA GLU A 206 10.14 14.96 14.96
C GLU A 206 9.51 13.76 15.67
N ARG A 207 8.28 13.38 15.29
CA ARG A 207 7.56 12.25 15.90
C ARG A 207 8.25 10.91 15.63
N GLN A 208 8.96 10.78 14.51
CA GLN A 208 9.53 9.53 14.00
C GLN A 208 11.06 9.61 13.85
N ALA A 209 11.74 10.30 14.76
CA ALA A 209 13.18 10.53 14.73
C ALA A 209 14.01 9.22 14.58
N LEU A 210 13.54 8.11 15.15
CA LEU A 210 14.18 6.80 15.00
C LEU A 210 14.22 6.35 13.53
N ASN A 211 13.12 6.50 12.79
CA ASN A 211 13.07 6.12 11.38
C ASN A 211 13.85 7.10 10.51
N VAL A 212 13.88 8.40 10.83
CA VAL A 212 14.76 9.38 10.18
C VAL A 212 16.22 8.97 10.29
N PHE A 213 16.66 8.58 11.49
CA PHE A 213 18.02 8.10 11.71
C PHE A 213 18.31 6.83 10.91
N ARG A 214 17.38 5.85 10.90
CA ARG A 214 17.53 4.61 10.12
C ARG A 214 17.68 4.89 8.62
N MET A 215 16.89 5.80 8.06
CA MET A 215 17.00 6.18 6.64
C MET A 215 18.37 6.79 6.31
N ARG A 216 18.87 7.70 7.15
CA ARG A 216 20.20 8.30 6.98
C ARG A 216 21.32 7.29 7.14
N LEU A 217 21.19 6.34 8.08
CA LEU A 217 22.15 5.25 8.26
C LEU A 217 22.24 4.35 7.02
N LEU A 218 21.12 4.19 6.31
CA LEU A 218 21.06 3.46 5.02
C LEU A 218 21.57 4.29 3.83
N GLY A 219 22.05 5.51 4.06
CA GLY A 219 22.61 6.38 3.02
C GLY A 219 21.59 7.22 2.25
N ALA A 220 20.32 7.24 2.67
CA ALA A 220 19.31 8.08 2.05
C ALA A 220 19.42 9.54 2.53
N GLU A 221 19.21 10.49 1.62
CA GLU A 221 18.98 11.89 1.95
C GLU A 221 17.54 12.04 2.45
N VAL A 222 17.33 12.61 3.65
CA VAL A 222 15.98 12.85 4.20
C VAL A 222 15.70 14.35 4.21
N ARG A 223 14.77 14.79 3.35
CA ARG A 223 14.37 16.19 3.16
C ARG A 223 13.10 16.51 3.94
N ALA A 224 13.21 17.48 4.84
CA ALA A 224 12.09 18.00 5.60
C ALA A 224 11.17 18.84 4.71
N VAL A 225 9.86 18.61 4.82
CA VAL A 225 8.84 19.41 4.16
C VAL A 225 8.14 20.28 5.20
N HIS A 226 8.25 21.60 5.03
CA HIS A 226 7.67 22.60 5.92
C HIS A 226 6.41 23.28 5.34
N SER A 227 6.08 22.98 4.08
CA SER A 227 4.89 23.51 3.42
C SER A 227 3.62 22.91 4.03
N GLY A 228 2.52 23.68 3.99
CA GLY A 228 1.22 23.24 4.48
C GLY A 228 1.24 22.87 5.96
N THR A 229 0.78 21.66 6.25
CA THR A 229 0.72 21.08 7.61
C THR A 229 2.02 20.42 8.03
N ALA A 230 2.97 20.26 7.09
CA ALA A 230 4.22 19.55 7.27
C ALA A 230 4.01 18.08 7.68
N THR A 231 3.09 17.39 7.00
CA THR A 231 2.73 15.96 7.18
C THR A 231 2.87 15.16 5.88
N LEU A 232 2.44 13.88 5.87
CA LEU A 232 2.48 12.97 4.71
C LEU A 232 1.88 13.55 3.42
N LYS A 233 0.76 14.28 3.50
CA LYS A 233 0.14 14.91 2.31
C LYS A 233 1.12 15.88 1.64
N ASP A 234 1.76 16.73 2.42
CA ASP A 234 2.68 17.75 1.93
C ASP A 234 3.96 17.08 1.38
N ALA A 235 4.47 16.05 2.07
CA ALA A 235 5.59 15.24 1.59
C ALA A 235 5.32 14.57 0.24
N THR A 236 4.09 14.05 0.04
CA THR A 236 3.66 13.48 -1.24
C THR A 236 3.66 14.54 -2.34
N SER A 237 3.16 15.74 -2.03
CA SER A 237 3.13 16.87 -2.96
C SER A 237 4.54 17.30 -3.38
N GLU A 238 5.50 17.40 -2.45
CA GLU A 238 6.90 17.72 -2.79
C GLU A 238 7.58 16.61 -3.60
N ALA A 239 7.33 15.33 -3.28
CA ALA A 239 7.86 14.22 -4.06
C ALA A 239 7.37 14.25 -5.52
N ILE A 240 6.08 14.54 -5.74
CA ILE A 240 5.52 14.69 -7.08
C ILE A 240 6.16 15.88 -7.81
N ARG A 241 6.38 17.03 -7.14
CA ARG A 241 7.04 18.20 -7.75
C ARG A 241 8.49 17.93 -8.14
N ASP A 242 9.23 17.21 -7.30
CA ASP A 242 10.58 16.74 -7.64
C ASP A 242 10.51 15.83 -8.87
N TRP A 243 9.56 14.89 -8.88
CA TRP A 243 9.42 13.96 -9.99
C TRP A 243 9.15 14.66 -11.32
N VAL A 244 8.26 15.66 -11.33
CA VAL A 244 7.97 16.49 -12.50
C VAL A 244 9.26 17.13 -13.04
N THR A 245 10.14 17.58 -12.15
CA THR A 245 11.38 18.27 -12.51
C THR A 245 12.47 17.32 -13.01
N ASN A 246 12.49 16.08 -12.50
CA ASN A 246 13.58 15.10 -12.72
C ASN A 246 13.12 13.80 -13.39
N VAL A 247 12.05 13.87 -14.19
CA VAL A 247 11.30 12.73 -14.73
C VAL A 247 12.12 11.73 -15.54
N GLU A 248 13.15 12.19 -16.26
CA GLU A 248 13.97 11.35 -17.13
C GLU A 248 14.91 10.42 -16.34
N SER A 249 15.46 10.91 -15.21
CA SER A 249 16.51 10.22 -14.44
C SER A 249 16.00 9.54 -13.17
N THR A 250 14.77 9.89 -12.75
CA THR A 250 14.23 9.55 -11.43
C THR A 250 13.05 8.60 -11.53
N HIS A 251 13.05 7.57 -10.69
CA HIS A 251 11.85 6.78 -10.41
C HIS A 251 11.26 7.18 -9.05
N TYR A 252 9.95 7.41 -9.03
CA TYR A 252 9.21 7.70 -7.82
C TYR A 252 8.60 6.41 -7.26
N ILE A 253 9.07 5.94 -6.10
CA ILE A 253 8.48 4.80 -5.40
C ILE A 253 7.33 5.31 -4.52
N LEU A 254 6.12 5.26 -5.06
CA LEU A 254 4.90 5.60 -4.33
C LEU A 254 4.57 4.49 -3.32
N GLY A 255 4.26 4.88 -2.07
CA GLY A 255 4.22 3.97 -0.92
C GLY A 255 2.93 3.21 -0.66
N SER A 256 1.89 3.38 -1.48
CA SER A 256 0.57 2.80 -1.27
C SER A 256 -0.19 2.56 -2.58
N VAL A 257 -1.39 1.95 -2.52
CA VAL A 257 -2.27 1.72 -3.68
C VAL A 257 -3.04 3.00 -4.08
N ALA A 258 -2.39 4.15 -3.99
CA ALA A 258 -2.91 5.47 -4.33
C ALA A 258 -2.14 6.06 -5.52
N GLY A 259 -2.43 7.29 -5.88
CA GLY A 259 -1.77 7.98 -6.98
C GLY A 259 -2.32 7.60 -8.37
N PRO A 260 -1.77 8.21 -9.43
CA PRO A 260 -2.25 7.99 -10.80
C PRO A 260 -1.95 6.57 -11.27
N HIS A 261 -2.74 6.06 -12.21
CA HIS A 261 -2.40 4.84 -12.94
C HIS A 261 -0.99 4.96 -13.57
N PRO A 262 -0.10 3.96 -13.46
CA PRO A 262 -0.36 2.57 -13.06
C PRO A 262 -0.16 2.25 -11.56
N TYR A 263 0.13 3.23 -10.69
CA TYR A 263 0.53 2.95 -9.31
C TYR A 263 -0.48 2.11 -8.50
N PRO A 264 -1.79 2.41 -8.46
CA PRO A 264 -2.74 1.60 -7.68
C PRO A 264 -2.74 0.12 -8.07
N MET A 265 -2.74 -0.18 -9.37
CA MET A 265 -2.68 -1.55 -9.90
C MET A 265 -1.33 -2.20 -9.59
N MET A 266 -0.23 -1.51 -9.91
CA MET A 266 1.13 -2.04 -9.76
C MET A 266 1.46 -2.35 -8.29
N VAL A 267 1.18 -1.41 -7.38
CA VAL A 267 1.44 -1.57 -5.94
C VAL A 267 0.58 -2.69 -5.35
N ARG A 268 -0.67 -2.85 -5.81
CA ARG A 268 -1.50 -4.00 -5.45
C ARG A 268 -0.83 -5.31 -5.86
N GLU A 269 -0.38 -5.44 -7.11
CA GLU A 269 0.25 -6.67 -7.59
C GLU A 269 1.49 -7.03 -6.77
N PHE A 270 2.30 -6.04 -6.39
CA PHE A 270 3.46 -6.26 -5.54
C PHE A 270 3.11 -6.63 -4.09
N HIS A 271 1.92 -6.27 -3.61
CA HIS A 271 1.41 -6.73 -2.32
C HIS A 271 0.53 -7.98 -2.39
N ALA A 272 0.13 -8.44 -3.59
CA ALA A 272 -0.76 -9.61 -3.77
C ALA A 272 -0.18 -10.91 -3.20
N VAL A 273 1.15 -10.97 -3.03
CA VAL A 273 1.85 -12.05 -2.33
C VAL A 273 1.27 -12.32 -0.93
N ILE A 274 0.76 -11.29 -0.23
CA ILE A 274 0.15 -11.44 1.11
C ILE A 274 -1.09 -12.33 1.03
N GLY A 275 -2.01 -12.03 0.10
CA GLY A 275 -3.22 -12.82 -0.13
C GLY A 275 -2.93 -14.22 -0.67
N LYS A 276 -1.99 -14.34 -1.63
CA LYS A 276 -1.57 -15.64 -2.22
C LYS A 276 -1.05 -16.60 -1.16
N GLU A 277 -0.15 -16.12 -0.30
CA GLU A 277 0.36 -16.92 0.82
C GLU A 277 -0.74 -17.24 1.83
N THR A 278 -1.63 -16.29 2.13
CA THR A 278 -2.75 -16.52 3.06
C THR A 278 -3.67 -17.62 2.54
N ARG A 279 -4.01 -17.64 1.24
CA ARG A 279 -4.83 -18.69 0.62
C ARG A 279 -4.14 -20.05 0.74
N LYS A 280 -2.86 -20.12 0.36
CA LYS A 280 -2.07 -21.36 0.44
C LYS A 280 -2.03 -21.90 1.88
N GLN A 281 -1.68 -21.03 2.84
CA GLN A 281 -1.54 -21.39 4.25
C GLN A 281 -2.89 -21.75 4.90
N ALA A 282 -3.99 -21.12 4.49
CA ALA A 282 -5.35 -21.47 4.91
C ALA A 282 -5.75 -22.88 4.43
N LEU A 283 -5.46 -23.18 3.16
CA LEU A 283 -5.70 -24.49 2.57
C LEU A 283 -4.91 -25.58 3.30
N GLU A 284 -3.64 -25.31 3.63
CA GLU A 284 -2.79 -26.23 4.38
C GLU A 284 -3.26 -26.46 5.82
N LYS A 285 -3.77 -25.41 6.50
CA LYS A 285 -4.14 -25.49 7.93
C LYS A 285 -5.53 -26.05 8.18
N TRP A 286 -6.51 -25.74 7.33
CA TRP A 286 -7.89 -26.15 7.55
C TRP A 286 -8.63 -26.57 6.26
N GLY A 287 -7.92 -26.79 5.16
CA GLY A 287 -8.50 -27.34 3.93
C GLY A 287 -9.42 -26.39 3.17
N GLY A 288 -9.36 -25.08 3.46
CA GLY A 288 -10.29 -24.11 2.88
C GLY A 288 -9.73 -22.70 2.79
N LYS A 289 -10.64 -21.73 2.72
CA LYS A 289 -10.35 -20.30 2.72
C LYS A 289 -10.75 -19.66 4.06
N PRO A 290 -10.27 -18.44 4.36
CA PRO A 290 -10.80 -17.65 5.47
C PRO A 290 -12.26 -17.28 5.25
N ASP A 291 -13.01 -17.07 6.32
CA ASP A 291 -14.38 -16.54 6.25
C ASP A 291 -14.38 -15.00 6.27
N VAL A 292 -13.44 -14.42 7.01
CA VAL A 292 -13.31 -12.97 7.18
C VAL A 292 -11.85 -12.54 7.09
N LEU A 293 -11.57 -11.51 6.30
CA LEU A 293 -10.28 -10.83 6.21
C LEU A 293 -10.40 -9.43 6.79
N VAL A 294 -9.52 -9.06 7.71
CA VAL A 294 -9.51 -7.76 8.38
C VAL A 294 -8.16 -7.09 8.19
N ALA A 295 -8.14 -5.82 7.78
CA ALA A 295 -6.91 -5.06 7.60
C ALA A 295 -7.13 -3.55 7.81
N CYS A 296 -6.10 -2.84 8.30
CA CYS A 296 -6.18 -1.40 8.47
C CYS A 296 -6.04 -0.66 7.13
N VAL A 297 -6.71 0.47 6.97
CA VAL A 297 -6.78 1.24 5.73
C VAL A 297 -6.37 2.70 6.01
N GLY A 298 -5.14 3.03 5.65
CA GLY A 298 -4.72 4.41 5.35
C GLY A 298 -4.88 4.63 3.85
N GLY A 299 -3.77 4.68 3.11
CA GLY A 299 -3.83 4.57 1.64
C GLY A 299 -4.28 3.20 1.11
N GLY A 300 -4.19 2.13 1.93
CA GLY A 300 -4.82 0.82 1.66
C GLY A 300 -3.92 -0.34 1.19
N SER A 301 -2.61 -0.15 1.03
CA SER A 301 -1.76 -1.15 0.34
C SER A 301 -1.70 -2.53 1.00
N ASN A 302 -1.65 -2.59 2.34
CA ASN A 302 -1.68 -3.87 3.07
C ASN A 302 -3.03 -4.57 2.93
N ALA A 303 -4.13 -3.82 2.99
CA ALA A 303 -5.48 -4.33 2.91
C ALA A 303 -5.74 -4.89 1.51
N MET A 304 -5.41 -4.12 0.47
CA MET A 304 -5.55 -4.61 -0.90
C MET A 304 -4.64 -5.82 -1.17
N GLY A 305 -3.42 -5.86 -0.63
CA GLY A 305 -2.54 -7.02 -0.73
C GLY A 305 -3.14 -8.30 -0.14
N LEU A 306 -3.85 -8.19 0.98
CA LEU A 306 -4.57 -9.31 1.61
C LEU A 306 -5.86 -9.65 0.84
N PHE A 307 -6.63 -8.65 0.44
CA PHE A 307 -7.96 -8.82 -0.14
C PHE A 307 -7.95 -9.29 -1.59
N HIS A 308 -6.98 -8.82 -2.39
CA HIS A 308 -6.99 -8.95 -3.85
C HIS A 308 -7.26 -10.39 -4.32
N GLU A 309 -6.57 -11.34 -3.69
CA GLU A 309 -6.69 -12.77 -3.96
C GLU A 309 -8.11 -13.33 -3.72
N PHE A 310 -8.90 -12.71 -2.84
CA PHE A 310 -10.21 -13.17 -2.40
C PHE A 310 -11.39 -12.33 -2.93
N VAL A 311 -11.14 -11.33 -3.78
CA VAL A 311 -12.21 -10.45 -4.27
C VAL A 311 -13.28 -11.23 -5.03
N GLU A 312 -12.95 -12.27 -5.78
CA GLU A 312 -13.96 -13.07 -6.49
C GLU A 312 -14.69 -14.08 -5.57
N ASN A 313 -14.19 -14.33 -4.36
CA ASN A 313 -14.84 -15.19 -3.37
C ASN A 313 -15.89 -14.40 -2.57
N LYS A 314 -17.10 -14.27 -3.12
CA LYS A 314 -18.20 -13.46 -2.55
C LYS A 314 -18.63 -13.84 -1.13
N ASP A 315 -18.36 -15.06 -0.71
CA ASP A 315 -18.62 -15.57 0.63
C ASP A 315 -17.50 -15.25 1.65
N VAL A 316 -16.35 -14.74 1.19
CA VAL A 316 -15.30 -14.20 2.07
C VAL A 316 -15.56 -12.71 2.31
N ARG A 317 -15.78 -12.34 3.56
CA ARG A 317 -15.96 -10.94 3.97
C ARG A 317 -14.62 -10.20 3.96
N LEU A 318 -14.61 -9.01 3.37
CA LEU A 318 -13.42 -8.15 3.28
C LEU A 318 -13.68 -6.89 4.10
N ILE A 319 -12.93 -6.70 5.19
CA ILE A 319 -13.18 -5.66 6.18
C ILE A 319 -11.96 -4.74 6.28
N GLY A 320 -12.10 -3.52 5.77
CA GLY A 320 -11.14 -2.44 5.96
C GLY A 320 -11.43 -1.63 7.22
N VAL A 321 -10.41 -1.27 7.99
CA VAL A 321 -10.55 -0.47 9.21
C VAL A 321 -9.77 0.84 9.11
N GLU A 322 -10.47 1.96 9.08
CA GLU A 322 -9.91 3.31 9.02
C GLU A 322 -9.71 3.91 10.43
N ALA A 323 -8.90 4.97 10.52
CA ALA A 323 -8.71 5.68 11.78
C ALA A 323 -9.80 6.74 11.99
N ALA A 324 -10.57 6.60 13.05
CA ALA A 324 -11.56 7.58 13.48
C ALA A 324 -10.96 8.72 14.33
N GLY A 325 -9.66 8.72 14.63
CA GLY A 325 -9.00 9.75 15.43
C GLY A 325 -9.69 9.96 16.78
N PHE A 326 -10.17 11.17 17.06
CA PHE A 326 -10.95 11.49 18.27
C PHE A 326 -12.46 11.21 18.15
N GLY A 327 -12.86 10.44 17.14
CA GLY A 327 -14.25 10.14 16.80
C GLY A 327 -14.69 10.83 15.51
N LEU A 328 -15.62 10.19 14.79
CA LEU A 328 -16.06 10.66 13.48
C LEU A 328 -16.75 12.04 13.50
N ASP A 329 -17.37 12.42 14.61
CA ASP A 329 -18.07 13.71 14.74
C ASP A 329 -17.18 14.84 15.29
N SER A 330 -15.92 14.52 15.63
CA SER A 330 -14.95 15.50 16.15
C SER A 330 -14.35 16.41 15.06
N GLY A 331 -14.50 16.02 13.79
CA GLY A 331 -13.77 16.61 12.67
C GLY A 331 -12.27 16.28 12.65
N LYS A 332 -11.76 15.48 13.60
CA LYS A 332 -10.37 15.05 13.71
C LYS A 332 -10.28 13.54 13.56
N HIS A 333 -10.30 13.08 12.31
CA HIS A 333 -10.21 11.67 11.94
C HIS A 333 -9.55 11.49 10.57
N ALA A 334 -9.22 10.25 10.20
CA ALA A 334 -8.76 9.86 8.87
C ALA A 334 -9.67 8.79 8.22
N ALA A 335 -10.95 8.77 8.60
CA ALA A 335 -11.96 7.83 8.11
C ALA A 335 -12.53 8.24 6.74
N THR A 336 -11.68 8.17 5.72
CA THR A 336 -11.91 8.67 4.36
C THR A 336 -13.11 8.03 3.66
N LEU A 337 -13.24 6.70 3.70
CA LEU A 337 -14.35 5.99 3.08
C LEU A 337 -15.65 6.15 3.85
N SER A 338 -15.55 6.43 5.15
CA SER A 338 -16.69 6.59 6.05
C SER A 338 -17.34 7.98 5.99
N LYS A 339 -16.53 9.05 5.90
CA LYS A 339 -16.98 10.45 5.96
C LYS A 339 -16.55 11.32 4.78
N GLY A 340 -15.68 10.81 3.90
CA GLY A 340 -15.19 11.54 2.75
C GLY A 340 -16.15 11.55 1.57
N GLU A 341 -15.79 12.35 0.58
CA GLU A 341 -16.52 12.53 -0.67
C GLU A 341 -15.63 12.21 -1.86
N VAL A 342 -16.23 12.02 -3.03
CA VAL A 342 -15.47 11.73 -4.25
C VAL A 342 -14.80 13.01 -4.74
N GLY A 343 -13.49 12.94 -4.97
CA GLY A 343 -12.73 14.03 -5.57
C GLY A 343 -11.39 13.53 -6.11
N VAL A 344 -10.50 14.46 -6.44
CA VAL A 344 -9.20 14.17 -7.05
C VAL A 344 -8.08 14.62 -6.11
N LEU A 345 -7.25 13.68 -5.69
CA LEU A 345 -6.09 13.96 -4.85
C LEU A 345 -4.89 13.13 -5.31
N HIS A 346 -3.72 13.76 -5.34
CA HIS A 346 -2.43 13.13 -5.69
C HIS A 346 -2.44 12.30 -6.97
N GLY A 347 -3.24 12.68 -7.98
CA GLY A 347 -3.21 12.08 -9.31
C GLY A 347 -4.30 11.05 -9.61
N ALA A 348 -5.19 10.74 -8.68
CA ALA A 348 -6.32 9.84 -8.92
C ALA A 348 -7.63 10.38 -8.34
N MET A 349 -8.73 9.94 -8.95
CA MET A 349 -10.07 10.13 -8.40
C MET A 349 -10.38 9.03 -7.38
N SER A 350 -10.71 9.39 -6.15
CA SER A 350 -11.09 8.46 -5.08
C SER A 350 -11.96 9.17 -4.04
N TYR A 351 -12.35 8.47 -2.97
CA TYR A 351 -12.83 9.18 -1.77
C TYR A 351 -11.67 9.95 -1.12
N LEU A 352 -11.95 11.17 -0.67
CA LEU A 352 -11.08 11.96 0.20
C LEU A 352 -11.88 12.82 1.18
N LEU A 353 -11.24 13.24 2.26
CA LEU A 353 -11.77 14.23 3.19
C LEU A 353 -11.59 15.63 2.59
N GLN A 354 -12.70 16.30 2.27
CA GLN A 354 -12.71 17.64 1.71
C GLN A 354 -13.92 18.43 2.24
N ASP A 355 -13.82 19.77 2.23
CA ASP A 355 -14.92 20.66 2.56
C ASP A 355 -15.81 20.97 1.34
N GLU A 356 -16.84 21.79 1.53
CA GLU A 356 -17.81 22.16 0.49
C GLU A 356 -17.17 22.90 -0.71
N ASP A 357 -16.00 23.53 -0.50
CA ASP A 357 -15.23 24.21 -1.54
C ASP A 357 -14.22 23.27 -2.23
N GLY A 358 -14.19 21.99 -1.86
CA GLY A 358 -13.26 20.98 -2.38
C GLY A 358 -11.83 21.13 -1.84
N GLN A 359 -11.63 21.87 -0.75
CA GLN A 359 -10.33 21.92 -0.08
C GLN A 359 -10.14 20.69 0.79
N VAL A 360 -8.95 20.09 0.70
CA VAL A 360 -8.62 18.89 1.47
C VAL A 360 -8.61 19.20 2.97
N ILE A 361 -9.45 18.50 3.73
CA ILE A 361 -9.47 18.55 5.19
C ILE A 361 -8.27 17.78 5.74
N GLU A 362 -7.63 18.35 6.77
CA GLU A 362 -6.50 17.71 7.43
C GLU A 362 -6.96 16.45 8.18
N PRO A 363 -6.36 15.29 7.91
CA PRO A 363 -6.69 14.08 8.64
C PRO A 363 -6.13 14.14 10.07
N HIS A 364 -6.65 13.28 10.93
CA HIS A 364 -6.03 13.03 12.23
C HIS A 364 -6.07 11.55 12.60
N SER A 365 -4.93 11.02 13.01
CA SER A 365 -4.83 9.77 13.75
C SER A 365 -3.57 9.76 14.60
N ILE A 366 -3.61 9.06 15.72
CA ILE A 366 -2.40 8.74 16.48
C ILE A 366 -1.43 7.83 15.71
N SER A 367 -1.93 7.10 14.72
CA SER A 367 -1.14 6.27 13.83
C SER A 367 -0.78 7.05 12.56
N ALA A 368 0.47 7.51 12.48
CA ALA A 368 0.96 8.26 11.32
C ALA A 368 0.87 7.50 9.97
N GLY A 369 0.72 6.17 9.99
CA GLY A 369 0.52 5.37 8.77
C GLY A 369 -0.93 5.34 8.26
N LEU A 370 -1.89 5.74 9.11
CA LEU A 370 -3.31 5.90 8.76
C LEU A 370 -3.73 7.36 8.59
N ASP A 371 -2.87 8.31 9.00
CA ASP A 371 -3.10 9.75 8.95
C ASP A 371 -2.97 10.32 7.52
N TYR A 372 -3.94 9.97 6.67
CA TYR A 372 -3.98 10.37 5.26
C TYR A 372 -5.43 10.69 4.85
N PRO A 373 -5.68 11.83 4.17
CA PRO A 373 -7.06 12.26 3.89
C PRO A 373 -7.66 11.59 2.65
N GLY A 374 -6.90 10.79 1.92
CA GLY A 374 -7.37 10.06 0.74
C GLY A 374 -7.38 8.55 0.97
N VAL A 375 -7.76 7.80 -0.06
CA VAL A 375 -7.66 6.34 -0.08
C VAL A 375 -7.39 5.83 -1.50
N GLY A 376 -6.87 4.62 -1.63
CA GLY A 376 -6.67 3.99 -2.94
C GLY A 376 -7.99 3.85 -3.73
N PRO A 377 -7.98 4.08 -5.06
CA PRO A 377 -9.20 4.07 -5.86
C PRO A 377 -9.88 2.69 -5.93
N GLU A 378 -9.12 1.59 -5.85
CA GLU A 378 -9.73 0.25 -5.82
C GLU A 378 -10.50 0.00 -4.51
N HIS A 379 -10.10 0.59 -3.37
CA HIS A 379 -10.91 0.53 -2.16
C HIS A 379 -12.23 1.29 -2.31
N SER A 380 -12.18 2.48 -2.93
CA SER A 380 -13.37 3.29 -3.25
C SER A 380 -14.34 2.50 -4.15
N PHE A 381 -13.80 1.80 -5.15
CA PHE A 381 -14.57 0.92 -6.02
C PHE A 381 -15.21 -0.23 -5.24
N LEU A 382 -14.43 -0.96 -4.43
CA LEU A 382 -14.94 -2.10 -3.65
C LEU A 382 -16.01 -1.68 -2.63
N LYS A 383 -15.93 -0.45 -2.09
CA LYS A 383 -16.98 0.14 -1.26
C LYS A 383 -18.26 0.36 -2.06
N ASP A 384 -18.17 1.07 -3.19
CA ASP A 384 -19.33 1.46 -3.98
C ASP A 384 -20.11 0.26 -4.53
N ILE A 385 -19.42 -0.84 -4.87
CA ILE A 385 -20.08 -2.07 -5.33
C ILE A 385 -20.51 -3.01 -4.19
N GLY A 386 -20.29 -2.62 -2.92
CA GLY A 386 -20.63 -3.42 -1.75
C GLY A 386 -19.81 -4.69 -1.59
N ARG A 387 -18.62 -4.77 -2.20
CA ARG A 387 -17.75 -5.97 -2.13
C ARG A 387 -16.90 -5.98 -0.87
N ALA A 388 -16.47 -4.83 -0.38
CA ALA A 388 -15.75 -4.69 0.88
C ALA A 388 -16.50 -3.77 1.83
N GLU A 389 -16.45 -4.11 3.11
CA GLU A 389 -17.01 -3.34 4.22
C GLU A 389 -15.91 -2.47 4.82
N TYR A 390 -16.24 -1.23 5.20
CA TYR A 390 -15.30 -0.31 5.82
C TYR A 390 -15.87 0.23 7.12
N TYR A 391 -15.09 0.09 8.18
CA TYR A 391 -15.42 0.56 9.52
C TYR A 391 -14.30 1.46 10.03
N SER A 392 -14.51 2.12 11.16
CA SER A 392 -13.56 3.06 11.72
C SER A 392 -13.36 2.82 13.21
N VAL A 393 -12.13 3.02 13.69
CA VAL A 393 -11.72 2.82 15.09
C VAL A 393 -11.03 4.08 15.59
N THR A 394 -11.41 4.56 16.77
CA THR A 394 -10.81 5.74 17.42
C THR A 394 -9.41 5.47 17.95
N ASP A 395 -8.65 6.53 18.19
CA ASP A 395 -7.30 6.44 18.78
C ASP A 395 -7.36 5.78 20.18
N GLU A 396 -8.43 6.03 20.94
CA GLU A 396 -8.66 5.41 22.26
C GLU A 396 -8.86 3.89 22.14
N GLU A 397 -9.67 3.44 21.18
CA GLU A 397 -9.89 2.02 20.87
C GLU A 397 -8.62 1.35 20.32
N ALA A 398 -7.74 2.06 19.64
CA ALA A 398 -6.48 1.50 19.15
C ALA A 398 -5.41 1.35 20.26
N LEU A 399 -5.24 2.37 21.12
CA LEU A 399 -4.17 2.45 22.11
C LEU A 399 -4.53 1.94 23.50
N GLY A 400 -5.78 2.09 23.94
CA GLY A 400 -6.21 1.81 25.31
C GLY A 400 -5.95 2.97 26.29
N GLY A 401 -6.42 4.18 25.94
CA GLY A 401 -6.43 5.34 26.84
C GLY A 401 -7.55 5.26 27.88
N ILE A 402 -7.25 5.70 29.11
CA ILE A 402 -8.24 5.86 30.19
C ILE A 402 -8.95 7.19 29.97
N LEU A 403 -10.23 7.18 29.60
CA LEU A 403 -11.11 8.28 30.00
C LEU A 403 -11.44 8.05 31.47
N PHE A 404 -11.00 8.95 32.35
CA PHE A 404 -11.58 9.10 33.68
C PHE A 404 -13.01 9.61 33.50
N THR A 405 -13.92 8.77 33.02
CA THR A 405 -15.34 9.01 33.20
C THR A 405 -15.62 8.61 34.64
N PHE A 406 -15.62 9.59 35.54
CA PHE A 406 -16.26 9.45 36.84
C PHE A 406 -17.77 9.24 36.59
N ASN A 407 -18.16 8.01 36.29
CA ASN A 407 -19.52 7.56 36.43
C ASN A 407 -19.54 6.37 37.38
N LEU A 408 -19.96 6.67 38.60
CA LEU A 408 -20.29 5.74 39.66
C LEU A 408 -21.51 4.91 39.21
N SER A 409 -21.28 3.87 38.42
CA SER A 409 -22.21 2.75 38.34
C SER A 409 -21.45 1.49 37.91
N SER A 410 -21.54 0.49 38.77
CA SER A 410 -20.86 -0.79 38.75
C SER A 410 -20.98 -1.52 37.41
N SER A 411 -19.88 -1.48 36.65
CA SER A 411 -19.38 -2.46 35.64
C SER A 411 -18.55 -1.73 34.56
N VAL A 412 -17.60 -0.89 34.97
CA VAL A 412 -16.59 -0.31 34.06
C VAL A 412 -15.35 -1.20 34.13
N GLN A 413 -15.41 -2.37 33.49
CA GLN A 413 -14.23 -3.21 33.33
C GLN A 413 -13.47 -2.78 32.07
N LEU A 414 -12.76 -1.66 32.26
CA LEU A 414 -11.62 -1.14 31.50
C LEU A 414 -11.21 -1.97 30.27
N THR A 415 -11.75 -1.55 29.14
CA THR A 415 -11.32 -1.87 27.79
C THR A 415 -9.81 -1.59 27.65
N GLN A 416 -8.97 -2.63 27.50
CA GLN A 416 -7.54 -2.55 27.15
C GLN A 416 -7.37 -2.99 25.69
N ILE A 417 -7.33 -2.09 24.72
CA ILE A 417 -8.25 -2.39 23.61
C ILE A 417 -7.61 -3.05 22.37
N ALA A 418 -6.33 -2.89 22.05
CA ALA A 418 -5.71 -3.75 21.01
C ALA A 418 -4.20 -3.91 21.13
N PHE A 419 -3.44 -2.81 21.10
CA PHE A 419 -1.97 -2.82 21.17
C PHE A 419 -1.47 -3.58 22.40
N LYS A 420 -1.99 -3.20 23.58
CA LYS A 420 -1.69 -3.83 24.87
C LYS A 420 -2.21 -5.25 24.96
N ARG A 421 -3.38 -5.55 24.39
CA ARG A 421 -3.99 -6.88 24.41
C ARG A 421 -3.14 -7.88 23.65
N LEU A 422 -2.82 -7.60 22.39
CA LEU A 422 -2.01 -8.53 21.60
C LEU A 422 -0.63 -8.74 22.24
N SER A 423 -0.03 -7.68 22.76
CA SER A 423 1.25 -7.75 23.48
C SER A 423 1.18 -8.67 24.70
N ARG A 424 0.09 -8.64 25.47
CA ARG A 424 -0.08 -9.45 26.69
C ARG A 424 -0.55 -10.88 26.43
N LEU A 425 -1.41 -11.06 25.43
CA LEU A 425 -1.97 -12.36 25.11
C LEU A 425 -1.01 -13.20 24.27
N GLU A 426 -0.38 -12.60 23.26
CA GLU A 426 0.42 -13.34 22.27
C GLU A 426 1.91 -12.97 22.27
N GLY A 427 2.35 -12.00 23.09
CA GLY A 427 3.74 -11.56 23.10
C GLY A 427 4.16 -10.85 21.82
N ILE A 428 3.20 -10.35 21.04
CA ILE A 428 3.43 -9.63 19.77
C ILE A 428 3.10 -8.17 20.00
N ILE A 429 4.06 -7.28 19.78
CA ILE A 429 3.86 -5.83 19.83
C ILE A 429 3.48 -5.35 18.42
N PRO A 430 2.19 -5.10 18.12
CA PRO A 430 1.75 -4.71 16.79
C PRO A 430 2.05 -3.24 16.52
N ALA A 431 2.18 -2.84 15.25
CA ALA A 431 2.13 -1.43 14.90
C ALA A 431 0.77 -0.80 15.30
N LEU A 432 0.74 0.51 15.55
CA LEU A 432 -0.53 1.21 15.84
C LEU A 432 -1.52 1.13 14.69
N GLU A 433 -1.03 1.08 13.45
CA GLU A 433 -1.82 0.84 12.25
C GLU A 433 -2.56 -0.51 12.38
N THR A 434 -1.81 -1.58 12.64
CA THR A 434 -2.35 -2.93 12.87
C THR A 434 -3.32 -2.97 14.07
N SER A 435 -3.06 -2.17 15.10
CA SER A 435 -3.89 -2.11 16.30
C SER A 435 -5.31 -1.63 16.00
N HIS A 436 -5.52 -0.81 14.97
CA HIS A 436 -6.88 -0.43 14.55
C HIS A 436 -7.67 -1.64 14.03
N ALA A 437 -7.05 -2.47 13.18
CA ALA A 437 -7.67 -3.70 12.68
C ALA A 437 -8.00 -4.69 13.81
N LEU A 438 -7.13 -4.77 14.83
CA LEU A 438 -7.33 -5.61 16.00
C LEU A 438 -8.41 -5.08 16.94
N ALA A 439 -8.53 -3.76 17.11
CA ALA A 439 -9.53 -3.14 17.97
C ALA A 439 -10.95 -3.40 17.45
N TYR A 440 -11.13 -3.39 16.13
CA TYR A 440 -12.43 -3.69 15.51
C TYR A 440 -12.94 -5.11 15.81
N LEU A 441 -12.06 -6.04 16.21
CA LEU A 441 -12.46 -7.39 16.62
C LEU A 441 -13.42 -7.38 17.82
N GLU A 442 -13.37 -6.37 18.70
CA GLU A 442 -14.33 -6.21 19.80
C GLU A 442 -15.77 -6.09 19.30
N THR A 443 -15.96 -5.41 18.18
CA THR A 443 -17.28 -5.25 17.57
C THR A 443 -17.61 -6.45 16.69
N LEU A 444 -16.63 -6.98 15.97
CA LEU A 444 -16.83 -8.04 15.00
C LEU A 444 -17.07 -9.40 15.64
N CYS A 445 -16.18 -9.85 16.54
CA CYS A 445 -16.19 -11.22 17.06
C CYS A 445 -17.52 -11.66 17.71
N PRO A 446 -18.21 -10.81 18.50
CA PRO A 446 -19.51 -11.18 19.09
C PRO A 446 -20.60 -11.50 18.05
N THR A 447 -20.47 -10.96 16.83
CA THR A 447 -21.44 -11.14 15.74
C THR A 447 -21.20 -12.40 14.91
N LEU A 448 -20.04 -13.05 15.08
CA LEU A 448 -19.64 -14.17 14.23
C LEU A 448 -20.17 -15.51 14.76
N PRO A 449 -20.53 -16.44 13.84
CA PRO A 449 -20.80 -17.83 14.19
C PRO A 449 -19.58 -18.51 14.83
N ASP A 450 -19.84 -19.58 15.58
CA ASP A 450 -18.78 -20.44 16.10
C ASP A 450 -17.91 -21.01 14.98
N GLY A 451 -16.60 -21.11 15.22
CA GLY A 451 -15.64 -21.70 14.28
C GLY A 451 -15.26 -20.82 13.08
N THR A 452 -15.82 -19.61 12.96
CA THR A 452 -15.51 -18.65 11.88
C THR A 452 -14.01 -18.34 11.84
N ARG A 453 -13.35 -18.51 10.70
CA ARG A 453 -11.92 -18.27 10.48
C ARG A 453 -11.68 -16.80 10.12
N VAL A 454 -11.22 -16.03 11.10
CA VAL A 454 -10.88 -14.61 10.94
C VAL A 454 -9.38 -14.48 10.73
N VAL A 455 -8.95 -13.87 9.62
CA VAL A 455 -7.56 -13.53 9.36
C VAL A 455 -7.38 -12.01 9.46
N VAL A 456 -6.50 -11.57 10.36
CA VAL A 456 -6.12 -10.17 10.51
C VAL A 456 -4.74 -9.96 9.91
N ASN A 457 -4.59 -8.92 9.08
CA ASN A 457 -3.28 -8.54 8.57
C ASN A 457 -2.46 -7.84 9.66
N CYS A 458 -1.43 -8.50 10.18
CA CYS A 458 -0.47 -7.89 11.08
C CYS A 458 0.55 -7.09 10.26
N SER A 459 0.12 -5.94 9.75
CA SER A 459 0.76 -5.18 8.67
C SER A 459 2.19 -4.70 8.97
N GLY A 460 2.57 -4.65 10.25
CA GLY A 460 3.87 -4.18 10.72
C GLY A 460 4.02 -4.33 12.24
N ARG A 461 5.27 -4.29 12.71
CA ARG A 461 5.64 -4.36 14.13
C ARG A 461 5.66 -2.99 14.81
N GLY A 462 5.38 -2.98 16.11
CA GLY A 462 5.19 -1.77 16.91
C GLY A 462 6.44 -1.16 17.53
N ASP A 463 7.65 -1.62 17.20
CA ASP A 463 8.89 -1.05 17.77
C ASP A 463 8.96 0.48 17.59
N LYS A 464 8.52 0.97 16.42
CA LYS A 464 8.49 2.41 16.11
C LYS A 464 7.50 3.18 16.98
N ASP A 465 6.48 2.51 17.49
CA ASP A 465 5.36 3.12 18.20
C ASP A 465 5.55 3.07 19.72
N VAL A 466 6.55 2.36 20.24
CA VAL A 466 6.79 2.24 21.69
C VAL A 466 6.96 3.60 22.35
N GLN A 467 7.69 4.53 21.73
CA GLN A 467 7.86 5.88 22.29
C GLN A 467 6.54 6.66 22.37
N THR A 468 5.67 6.49 21.38
CA THR A 468 4.32 7.06 21.40
C THR A 468 3.51 6.37 22.49
N ALA A 469 3.51 5.03 22.52
CA ALA A 469 2.74 4.22 23.46
C ALA A 469 3.10 4.51 24.93
N ILE A 470 4.36 4.78 25.27
CA ILE A 470 4.79 5.16 26.64
C ILE A 470 4.04 6.39 27.15
N LYS A 471 3.65 7.32 26.27
CA LYS A 471 2.93 8.54 26.67
C LYS A 471 1.48 8.26 27.08
N TYR A 472 0.89 7.18 26.57
CA TYR A 472 -0.53 6.85 26.74
C TYR A 472 -0.77 5.61 27.62
N LEU A 473 0.23 4.74 27.75
CA LEU A 473 0.13 3.49 28.50
C LEU A 473 0.88 3.58 29.83
N GLN A 474 0.14 3.33 30.92
CA GLN A 474 0.74 2.85 32.16
C GLN A 474 0.88 1.32 32.06
N VAL A 475 2.12 0.83 32.13
CA VAL A 475 2.47 -0.60 31.96
C VAL A 475 2.52 -1.30 33.29
#